data_AF-A0AAN4ZYJ5-F1
#
_entry.id   AF-A0AAN4ZYJ5-F1
#
_cell.length_a   1.000
_cell.length_b   1.000
_cell.length_c   1.000
_cell.angle_alpha   90.00
_cell.angle_beta   90.00
_cell.angle_gamma   90.00
#
_symmetry.space_group_name_H-M   'P 1'
#
loop_
_entity.id
_entity.type
_entity.pdbx_description
1 polymer ?
#
loop_
_entity_poly.entity_id
_entity_poly.type
_entity_poly.pdbx_seq_one_letter_code
_entity_poly.pdbx_strand_id
1 'polypeptide(L)'
;MTLDTPAEEGEAPRPLVSEASLLYTTAAEVFAQMIRELQGGALDEAKRAPGYARELRQALQAVLTERTILEKLRKEHGREGGGDPAELDFAAARAEIGRRLACLRDAADG
;
A
#
# COMPACT_ATOMS: atom_id res chain seq x y z
N MET A 1 17.00 9.90 -25.78
CA MET A 1 16.62 8.47 -25.88
C MET A 1 17.19 7.82 -24.64
N THR A 2 16.42 7.89 -23.55
CA THR A 2 16.86 7.49 -22.22
C THR A 2 16.33 6.08 -22.03
N LEU A 3 17.24 5.12 -21.95
CA LEU A 3 16.94 3.69 -21.93
C LEU A 3 16.18 3.34 -20.65
N ASP A 4 15.00 2.73 -20.82
CA ASP A 4 14.29 1.98 -19.80
C ASP A 4 15.29 0.98 -19.19
N THR A 5 15.68 1.23 -17.94
CA THR A 5 16.49 0.29 -17.18
C THR A 5 15.50 -0.53 -16.35
N PRO A 6 15.48 -1.87 -16.46
CA PRO A 6 14.58 -2.69 -15.66
C PRO A 6 14.91 -2.49 -14.19
N ALA A 7 13.88 -2.23 -13.38
CA ALA A 7 14.03 -2.06 -11.93
C ALA A 7 14.69 -3.32 -11.34
N GLU A 8 15.77 -3.10 -10.57
CA GLU A 8 16.50 -4.15 -9.85
C GLU A 8 15.55 -4.93 -8.94
N GLU A 9 15.64 -6.26 -9.00
CA GLU A 9 14.92 -7.19 -8.15
C GLU A 9 15.24 -6.91 -6.66
N GLY A 10 14.26 -6.38 -5.92
CA GLY A 10 14.37 -6.21 -4.47
C GLY A 10 14.00 -4.84 -3.92
N GLU A 11 13.67 -3.86 -4.76
CA GLU A 11 13.11 -2.61 -4.25
C GLU A 11 11.71 -2.87 -3.70
N ALA A 12 11.58 -2.81 -2.37
CA ALA A 12 10.31 -3.01 -1.68
C ALA A 12 9.25 -2.10 -2.33
N PRO A 13 8.07 -2.63 -2.69
CA PRO A 13 7.03 -1.84 -3.34
C PRO A 13 6.80 -0.58 -2.53
N ARG A 14 7.07 0.59 -3.11
CA ARG A 14 6.82 1.87 -2.44
C ARG A 14 5.36 1.84 -1.97
N PRO A 15 5.08 2.01 -0.67
CA PRO A 15 3.72 1.87 -0.16
C PRO A 15 2.90 3.09 -0.61
N LEU A 16 2.33 3.01 -1.81
CA LEU A 16 1.48 4.02 -2.46
C LEU A 16 0.29 4.45 -1.60
N VAL A 17 -0.12 3.59 -0.65
CA VAL A 17 -1.15 3.91 0.37
C VAL A 17 -0.71 5.03 1.31
N SER A 18 0.58 5.14 1.62
CA SER A 18 1.14 6.21 2.45
C SER A 18 1.05 7.57 1.74
N GLU A 19 1.34 7.61 0.44
CA GLU A 19 1.30 8.82 -0.37
C GLU A 19 -0.15 9.29 -0.60
N ALA A 20 -1.08 8.34 -0.79
CA ALA A 20 -2.51 8.60 -0.83
C ALA A 20 -3.06 9.20 0.49
N SER A 21 -2.63 8.67 1.64
CA SER A 21 -3.01 9.21 2.95
C SER A 21 -2.47 10.62 3.16
N LEU A 22 -1.24 10.88 2.74
CA LEU A 22 -0.65 12.22 2.78
C LEU A 22 -1.44 13.21 1.93
N LEU A 23 -1.83 12.82 0.71
CA LEU A 23 -2.68 13.63 -0.17
C LEU A 23 -4.05 13.91 0.47
N TYR A 24 -4.64 12.93 1.16
CA TYR A 24 -5.91 13.09 1.89
C TYR A 24 -5.82 14.13 3.00
N THR A 25 -4.80 14.01 3.86
CA THR A 25 -4.59 14.95 4.97
C THR A 25 -4.30 16.35 4.43
N THR A 26 -3.42 16.46 3.44
CA THR A 26 -3.07 17.73 2.80
C THR A 26 -4.30 18.41 2.22
N ALA A 27 -5.14 17.67 1.49
CA ALA A 27 -6.31 18.26 0.87
C ALA A 27 -7.42 18.62 1.87
N ALA A 28 -7.56 17.84 2.95
CA ALA A 28 -8.48 18.18 4.05
C ALA A 28 -8.07 19.49 4.74
N GLU A 29 -6.76 19.70 4.96
CA GLU A 29 -6.22 20.95 5.52
C GLU A 29 -6.49 22.15 4.61
N VAL A 30 -6.27 22.00 3.31
CA VAL A 30 -6.52 23.04 2.30
C VAL A 30 -8.02 23.43 2.26
N PHE A 31 -8.95 22.46 2.29
CA PHE A 31 -10.37 22.79 2.34
C PHE A 31 -10.79 23.42 3.65
N ALA A 32 -10.26 22.94 4.78
CA ALA A 32 -10.55 23.55 6.07
C ALA A 32 -10.10 25.02 6.10
N GLN A 33 -8.97 25.34 5.48
CA GLN A 33 -8.48 26.71 5.33
C GLN A 33 -9.38 27.55 4.42
N MET A 34 -9.76 27.04 3.25
CA MET A 34 -10.70 27.73 2.35
C MET A 34 -12.04 28.04 3.03
N ILE A 35 -12.59 27.11 3.80
CA ILE A 35 -13.86 27.32 4.53
C ILE A 35 -13.73 28.47 5.54
N ARG A 36 -12.59 28.58 6.24
CA ARG A 36 -12.34 29.69 7.18
C ARG A 36 -12.25 31.05 6.46
N GLU A 37 -11.58 31.09 5.31
CA GLU A 37 -11.44 32.32 4.50
C GLU A 37 -12.77 32.78 3.91
N LEU A 38 -13.59 31.82 3.45
CA LEU A 38 -14.97 32.02 3.03
C LEU A 38 -15.83 32.65 4.14
N GLN A 39 -15.73 32.12 5.37
CA GLN A 39 -16.44 32.66 6.54
C GLN A 39 -15.98 34.09 6.90
N GLY A 40 -14.75 34.47 6.53
CA GLY A 40 -14.19 35.82 6.72
C GLY A 40 -14.61 36.85 5.67
N GLY A 41 -15.43 36.49 4.68
CA GLY A 41 -15.96 37.42 3.67
C GLY A 41 -15.16 37.51 2.36
N ALA A 42 -14.18 36.63 2.14
CA ALA A 42 -13.42 36.55 0.89
C ALA A 42 -14.23 35.82 -0.22
N LEU A 43 -15.20 36.53 -0.81
CA LEU A 43 -16.17 35.97 -1.78
C LEU A 43 -15.61 35.63 -3.16
N ASP A 44 -14.41 36.10 -3.53
CA ASP A 44 -13.81 35.75 -4.82
C ASP A 44 -13.03 34.42 -4.78
N GLU A 45 -12.37 34.10 -3.66
CA GLU A 45 -11.72 32.80 -3.45
C GLU A 45 -12.76 31.68 -3.28
N ALA A 46 -13.89 32.00 -2.67
CA ALA A 46 -15.08 31.15 -2.57
C ALA A 46 -15.53 30.52 -3.90
N LYS A 47 -15.44 31.30 -4.99
CA LYS A 47 -15.90 30.87 -6.32
C LYS A 47 -14.97 29.83 -6.95
N ARG A 48 -13.72 29.73 -6.49
CA ARG A 48 -12.73 28.75 -6.96
C ARG A 48 -12.82 27.41 -6.23
N ALA A 49 -13.42 27.39 -5.03
CA ALA A 49 -13.54 26.19 -4.20
C ALA A 49 -14.16 24.96 -4.92
N PRO A 50 -15.20 25.09 -5.79
CA PRO A 50 -15.72 23.96 -6.55
C PRO A 50 -14.71 23.37 -7.55
N GLY A 51 -13.80 24.19 -8.09
CA GLY A 51 -12.73 23.76 -8.98
C GLY A 51 -11.70 22.90 -8.25
N TYR A 52 -11.21 23.38 -7.11
CA TYR A 52 -10.30 22.61 -6.25
C TYR A 52 -10.93 21.31 -5.74
N ALA A 53 -12.23 21.34 -5.40
CA ALA A 53 -12.98 20.14 -5.03
C ALA A 53 -13.06 19.10 -6.17
N ARG A 54 -13.13 19.56 -7.43
CA ARG A 54 -13.14 18.68 -8.60
C ARG A 54 -11.77 18.09 -8.87
N GLU A 55 -10.72 18.90 -8.83
CA GLU A 55 -9.34 18.47 -9.04
C GLU A 55 -8.93 17.41 -8.01
N LEU A 56 -9.23 17.64 -6.72
CA LEU A 56 -8.96 16.65 -5.69
C LEU A 56 -9.71 15.34 -5.95
N ARG A 57 -10.99 15.42 -6.31
CA ARG A 57 -11.79 14.22 -6.61
C ARG A 57 -11.19 13.41 -7.74
N GLN A 58 -10.65 14.07 -8.77
CA GLN A 58 -9.98 13.40 -9.88
C GLN A 58 -8.67 12.73 -9.44
N ALA A 59 -7.84 13.44 -8.67
CA ALA A 59 -6.62 12.87 -8.10
C ALA A 59 -6.92 11.64 -7.23
N LEU A 60 -7.96 11.73 -6.40
CA LEU A 60 -8.42 10.63 -5.56
C LEU A 60 -8.89 9.41 -6.38
N GLN A 61 -9.65 9.65 -7.45
CA GLN A 61 -10.10 8.58 -8.34
C GLN A 61 -8.93 7.83 -9.00
N ALA A 62 -7.87 8.54 -9.39
CA ALA A 62 -6.67 7.92 -9.96
C ALA A 62 -6.01 6.96 -8.95
N VAL A 63 -5.82 7.42 -7.71
CA VAL A 63 -5.20 6.63 -6.63
C VAL A 63 -6.04 5.40 -6.26
N LEU A 64 -7.36 5.54 -6.16
CA LEU A 64 -8.25 4.40 -5.88
C LEU A 64 -8.26 3.37 -7.02
N THR A 65 -8.12 3.85 -8.26
CA THR A 65 -8.00 2.97 -9.44
C THR A 65 -6.70 2.19 -9.38
N GLU A 66 -5.58 2.85 -9.09
CA GLU A 66 -4.28 2.20 -8.90
C GLU A 66 -4.33 1.15 -7.79
N ARG A 67 -4.90 1.47 -6.62
CA ARG A 67 -5.09 0.48 -5.54
C ARG A 67 -5.88 -0.73 -6.01
N THR A 68 -6.94 -0.52 -6.78
CA THR A 68 -7.76 -1.61 -7.31
C THR A 68 -6.96 -2.49 -8.28
N ILE A 69 -6.09 -1.89 -9.10
CA ILE A 69 -5.19 -2.62 -9.99
C ILE A 69 -4.17 -3.43 -9.19
N LEU A 70 -3.53 -2.82 -8.18
CA LEU A 70 -2.56 -3.51 -7.31
C LEU A 70 -3.18 -4.66 -6.52
N GLU A 71 -4.41 -4.51 -6.04
CA GLU A 71 -5.14 -5.58 -5.37
C GLU A 71 -5.46 -6.75 -6.30
N LYS A 72 -5.77 -6.48 -7.57
CA LYS A 72 -5.93 -7.53 -8.60
C LYS A 72 -4.61 -8.21 -8.88
N LEU A 73 -3.55 -7.43 -9.11
CA LEU A 73 -2.20 -7.93 -9.36
C LEU A 73 -1.70 -8.80 -8.19
N ARG A 74 -1.93 -8.37 -6.94
CA ARG A 74 -1.62 -9.14 -5.74
C ARG A 74 -2.35 -10.48 -5.71
N LYS A 75 -3.61 -10.54 -6.15
CA LYS A 75 -4.38 -11.79 -6.20
C LYS A 75 -3.97 -12.70 -7.35
N GLU A 76 -3.54 -12.12 -8.47
CA GLU A 76 -3.07 -12.85 -9.65
C GLU A 76 -1.68 -13.45 -9.38
N HIS A 77 -0.73 -12.65 -8.91
CA HIS A 77 0.65 -13.09 -8.62
C HIS A 77 0.83 -13.72 -7.24
N GLY A 78 -0.03 -13.41 -6.26
CA GLY A 78 -0.04 -14.10 -4.96
C GLY A 78 -0.41 -15.59 -5.06
N ARG A 79 -0.86 -16.04 -6.24
CA ARG A 79 -1.05 -17.46 -6.58
C ARG A 79 0.16 -18.12 -7.22
N GLU A 80 1.15 -17.35 -7.70
CA GLU A 80 2.36 -17.89 -8.33
C GLU A 80 3.35 -18.44 -7.29
N GLY A 81 3.14 -18.15 -6.00
CA GLY A 81 3.82 -18.76 -4.86
C GLY A 81 3.15 -20.01 -4.30
N GLY A 82 2.67 -20.93 -5.15
CA GLY A 82 2.53 -22.36 -4.82
C GLY A 82 1.79 -22.79 -3.54
N GLY A 83 0.85 -22.01 -3.03
CA GLY A 83 -0.02 -22.43 -1.93
C GLY A 83 -1.30 -21.62 -1.91
N ASP A 84 -2.41 -22.25 -1.51
CA ASP A 84 -3.52 -21.53 -0.89
C ASP A 84 -2.96 -20.58 0.20
N PRO A 85 -3.73 -19.64 0.76
CA PRO A 85 -3.41 -19.11 2.07
C PRO A 85 -3.57 -20.23 3.11
N ALA A 86 -2.81 -21.31 2.98
CA ALA A 86 -2.48 -22.18 4.08
C ALA A 86 -1.74 -21.25 5.03
N GLU A 87 -2.46 -20.79 6.06
CA GLU A 87 -1.84 -20.23 7.25
C GLU A 87 -0.62 -21.07 7.57
N LEU A 88 0.51 -20.41 7.82
CA LEU A 88 1.71 -21.09 8.24
C LEU A 88 1.35 -21.96 9.44
N ASP A 89 1.32 -23.29 9.26
CA ASP A 89 1.02 -24.20 10.35
C ASP A 89 2.24 -24.26 11.28
N PHE A 90 2.26 -23.36 12.25
CA PHE A 90 3.31 -23.28 13.25
C PHE A 90 3.40 -24.52 14.11
N ALA A 91 2.32 -25.31 14.23
CA ALA A 91 2.35 -26.56 14.98
C ALA A 91 3.09 -27.63 14.18
N ALA A 92 2.77 -27.81 12.89
CA ALA A 92 3.50 -28.72 12.00
C ALA A 92 4.97 -28.31 11.84
N ALA A 93 5.25 -27.03 11.67
CA ALA A 93 6.62 -26.51 11.58
C ALA A 93 7.43 -26.78 12.86
N ARG A 94 6.83 -26.57 14.03
CA ARG A 94 7.47 -26.88 15.33
C ARG A 94 7.74 -28.37 15.48
N ALA A 95 6.80 -29.22 15.08
CA ALA A 95 6.98 -30.67 15.13
C ALA A 95 8.15 -31.13 14.24
N GLU A 96 8.26 -30.58 13.03
CA GLU A 96 9.38 -30.86 12.13
C GLU A 96 10.74 -30.41 12.69
N ILE A 97 10.81 -29.19 13.25
CA ILE A 97 12.03 -28.70 13.92
C ILE A 97 12.42 -29.62 15.08
N GLY A 98 11.45 -30.03 15.90
CA GLY A 98 11.68 -30.95 17.01
C GLY A 98 12.27 -32.29 16.57
N ARG A 99 11.73 -32.88 15.49
CA ARG A 99 12.28 -34.12 14.89
C ARG A 99 13.72 -33.93 14.44
N ARG A 100 14.03 -32.86 13.71
CA ARG A 100 15.40 -32.59 13.23
C ARG A 100 16.38 -32.39 14.39
N LEU A 101 15.97 -31.68 15.43
CA LEU A 101 16.81 -31.50 16.63
C LEU A 101 17.03 -32.81 17.37
N ALA A 102 16.05 -33.71 17.44
CA ALA A 102 16.23 -35.04 18.01
C ALA A 102 17.26 -35.85 17.22
N CYS A 103 17.13 -35.90 15.89
CA CYS A 103 18.13 -36.57 15.03
C CYS A 103 19.55 -36.01 15.23
N LEU A 104 19.69 -34.70 15.40
CA LEU A 104 20.98 -34.07 15.67
C LEU A 104 21.56 -34.43 17.05
N ARG A 105 20.73 -34.63 18.07
CA ARG A 105 21.18 -35.09 19.38
C ARG A 105 21.59 -36.56 19.33
N ASP A 106 20.78 -37.40 18.70
CA ASP A 106 21.08 -38.82 18.53
C ASP A 106 22.39 -39.02 17.76
N ALA A 107 22.68 -38.16 16.79
CA ALA A 107 23.95 -38.16 16.05
C ALA A 107 25.14 -37.59 16.83
N ALA A 108 24.92 -36.88 17.94
CA ALA A 108 25.98 -36.33 18.80
C ALA A 108 26.34 -37.26 19.98
N ASP A 109 25.42 -38.13 20.38
CA ASP A 109 25.56 -39.08 21.49
C ASP A 109 26.05 -40.49 21.07
N GLY A 110 26.46 -40.67 19.80
CA GLY A 110 27.03 -41.91 19.24
C GLY A 110 28.38 -41.69 18.57
#